data_AF-A0A929QY96-F1
#
_entry.id   AF-A0A929QY96-F1
#
_cell.length_a   1.000
_cell.length_b   1.000
_cell.length_c   1.000
_cell.angle_alpha   90.00
_cell.angle_beta   90.00
_cell.angle_gamma   90.00
#
_symmetry.space_group_name_H-M   'P 1'
#
loop_
_entity.id
_entity.type
_entity.pdbx_description
1 polymer ?
#
loop_
_entity_poly.entity_id
_entity_poly.type
_entity_poly.pdbx_seq_one_letter_code
_entity_poly.pdbx_strand_id
1 'polypeptide(L)'
;GGRAGAVCRELTKTHEEVVRGTLDELVERTEGGVLGEVTIVVAGHKGGGNPQDHAAAVLALADEGMRLKDAAAEVAAATGLRRNDLYRAALASRE
;
A
#
# COMPACT_ATOMS: atom_id res chain seq x y z
N GLY A 1 -4.02 11.81 -6.84
CA GLY A 1 -3.13 10.83 -7.48
C GLY A 1 -3.93 9.67 -8.03
N GLY A 2 -3.37 8.89 -8.96
CA GLY A 2 -4.05 7.78 -9.68
C GLY A 2 -4.54 6.58 -8.85
N ARG A 3 -4.59 6.67 -7.51
CA ARG A 3 -5.13 5.62 -6.65
C ARG A 3 -6.64 5.55 -6.83
N ALA A 4 -7.17 4.34 -6.98
CA ALA A 4 -8.61 4.15 -7.08
C ALA A 4 -9.32 4.47 -5.76
N GLY A 5 -10.53 5.00 -5.86
CA GLY A 5 -11.41 5.22 -4.73
C GLY A 5 -12.87 5.41 -5.15
N ALA A 6 -13.71 5.71 -4.17
CA ALA A 6 -15.09 6.08 -4.36
C ALA A 6 -15.51 7.16 -3.36
N VAL A 7 -16.35 8.09 -3.80
CA VAL A 7 -17.09 9.03 -2.94
C VAL A 7 -18.54 8.56 -2.93
N CYS A 8 -19.04 8.24 -1.73
CA CYS A 8 -20.40 7.78 -1.50
C CYS A 8 -21.14 8.84 -0.67
N ARG A 9 -22.27 9.33 -1.16
CA ARG A 9 -23.07 10.36 -0.50
C ARG A 9 -24.42 9.81 -0.11
N GLU A 10 -24.88 10.20 1.07
CA GLU A 10 -26.24 9.97 1.51
C GLU A 10 -26.70 8.51 1.33
N LEU A 11 -25.78 7.57 1.63
CA LEU A 11 -26.05 6.14 1.52
C LEU A 11 -27.33 5.81 2.29
N THR A 12 -28.20 5.00 1.69
CA THR A 12 -29.54 4.62 2.21
C THR A 12 -30.61 5.71 2.21
N LYS A 13 -30.32 6.93 1.71
CA LYS A 13 -31.31 8.02 1.58
C LYS A 13 -31.80 8.17 0.13
N THR A 14 -32.84 8.97 -0.09
CA THR A 14 -33.47 9.21 -1.40
C THR A 14 -32.51 9.77 -2.46
N HIS A 15 -31.47 10.50 -2.04
CA HIS A 15 -30.48 11.12 -2.92
C HIS A 15 -29.11 10.43 -2.83
N GLU A 16 -29.10 9.09 -2.79
CA GLU A 16 -27.87 8.31 -2.80
C GLU A 16 -27.06 8.51 -4.09
N GLU A 17 -25.76 8.75 -3.94
CA GLU A 17 -24.83 8.91 -5.06
C GLU A 17 -23.52 8.18 -4.77
N VAL A 18 -23.03 7.40 -5.73
CA VAL A 18 -21.71 6.74 -5.65
C VAL A 18 -20.90 7.04 -6.90
N VAL A 19 -19.84 7.82 -6.73
CA VAL A 19 -18.90 8.17 -7.79
C VAL A 19 -17.62 7.38 -7.59
N ARG A 20 -17.16 6.68 -8.63
CA ARG A 20 -15.91 5.91 -8.62
C ARG A 20 -14.92 6.52 -9.59
N GLY A 21 -13.65 6.47 -9.24
CA GLY A 21 -12.57 6.99 -10.07
C GLY A 21 -11.23 6.91 -9.37
N THR A 22 -10.22 7.52 -9.97
CA THR A 22 -8.98 7.85 -9.28
C THR A 22 -9.21 8.99 -8.28
N LEU A 23 -8.33 9.15 -7.28
CA LEU A 23 -8.45 10.26 -6.34
C LEU A 23 -8.35 11.63 -7.04
N ASP A 24 -7.64 11.74 -8.16
CA ASP A 24 -7.61 13.00 -8.95
C ASP A 24 -8.98 13.30 -9.56
N GLU A 25 -9.56 12.32 -10.27
CA GLU A 25 -10.89 12.46 -10.86
C GLU A 25 -11.97 12.76 -9.81
N LEU A 26 -11.85 12.19 -8.60
CA LEU A 26 -12.80 12.43 -7.52
C LEU A 26 -12.68 13.84 -6.95
N VAL A 27 -11.47 14.40 -6.87
CA VAL A 27 -11.27 15.81 -6.49
C VAL A 27 -11.92 16.72 -7.51
N GLU A 28 -11.63 16.53 -8.80
CA GLU A 28 -12.22 17.33 -9.88
C GLU A 28 -13.76 17.30 -9.85
N ARG A 29 -14.35 16.10 -9.66
CA ARG A 29 -15.82 15.95 -9.60
C ARG A 29 -16.46 16.56 -8.35
N THR A 30 -15.67 16.88 -7.32
CA THR A 30 -16.18 17.39 -6.04
C THR A 30 -15.74 18.82 -5.73
N GLU A 31 -15.10 19.52 -6.69
CA GLU A 31 -14.66 20.92 -6.54
C GLU A 31 -15.79 21.89 -6.16
N GLY A 32 -17.02 21.63 -6.63
CA GLY A 32 -18.22 22.40 -6.27
C GLY A 32 -18.70 22.21 -4.83
N GLY A 33 -18.01 21.39 -4.04
CA GLY A 33 -18.39 21.02 -2.69
C GLY A 33 -19.35 19.84 -2.66
N VAL A 34 -19.32 19.12 -1.54
CA VAL A 34 -20.21 17.98 -1.29
C VAL A 34 -20.97 18.27 -0.01
N LEU A 35 -22.30 18.25 -0.10
CA LEU A 35 -23.20 18.43 1.04
C LEU A 35 -23.68 17.08 1.54
N GLY A 36 -23.90 16.99 2.85
CA GLY A 36 -24.45 15.81 3.50
C GLY A 36 -23.40 14.90 4.13
N GLU A 37 -23.82 13.68 4.48
CA GLU A 37 -22.90 12.64 4.93
C GLU A 37 -22.14 12.05 3.75
N VAL A 38 -20.82 11.93 3.90
CA VAL A 38 -19.92 11.42 2.86
C VAL A 38 -19.05 10.31 3.43
N THR A 39 -19.07 9.16 2.76
CA THR A 39 -18.12 8.06 2.98
C THR A 39 -17.13 8.01 1.81
N ILE A 40 -15.83 7.96 2.12
CA ILE A 40 -14.78 7.80 1.11
C ILE A 40 -14.17 6.41 1.25
N VAL A 41 -14.19 5.65 0.16
CA VAL A 41 -13.52 4.35 0.08
C VAL A 41 -12.24 4.54 -0.72
N VAL A 42 -11.09 4.21 -0.15
CA VAL A 42 -9.80 4.32 -0.83
C VAL A 42 -9.25 2.92 -1.05
N ALA A 43 -8.84 2.62 -2.29
CA ALA A 43 -8.19 1.35 -2.57
C ALA A 43 -6.90 1.23 -1.76
N GLY A 44 -6.70 0.06 -1.14
CA GLY A 44 -5.46 -0.26 -0.46
C GLY A 44 -4.25 -0.16 -1.37
N HIS A 45 -3.07 0.00 -0.78
CA HIS A 45 -1.83 -0.02 -1.53
C HIS A 45 -1.64 -1.38 -2.22
N LYS A 46 -1.45 -1.39 -3.55
CA LYS A 46 -1.27 -2.60 -4.36
C LYS A 46 0.21 -2.97 -4.62
N GLY A 47 1.14 -2.11 -4.22
CA GLY A 47 2.58 -2.39 -4.31
C GLY A 47 3.06 -3.06 -3.03
N GLY A 48 4.02 -3.98 -3.13
CA GLY A 48 4.74 -4.44 -1.95
C GLY A 48 5.36 -3.23 -1.23
N GLY A 49 5.45 -3.31 0.10
CA GLY A 49 5.98 -2.24 0.95
C GLY A 49 7.39 -1.77 0.59
N ASN A 50 7.92 -0.81 1.30
CA ASN A 50 9.31 -0.42 1.06
C ASN A 50 10.25 -1.57 1.52
N PRO A 51 11.11 -2.14 0.67
CA PRO A 51 12.03 -3.21 1.08
C PRO A 51 12.89 -2.85 2.29
N GLN A 52 13.20 -1.57 2.46
CA GLN A 52 13.94 -1.03 3.60
C GLN A 52 13.20 -1.22 4.92
N ASP A 53 11.87 -1.19 4.92
CA ASP A 53 11.06 -1.43 6.12
C ASP A 53 11.19 -2.88 6.62
N HIS A 54 11.67 -3.78 5.75
CA HIS A 54 11.83 -5.21 6.03
C HIS A 54 13.30 -5.66 6.12
N ALA A 55 14.27 -4.74 5.99
CA ALA A 55 15.69 -5.04 6.09
C ALA A 55 16.04 -5.69 7.44
N ALA A 56 15.49 -5.19 8.54
CA ALA A 56 15.69 -5.73 9.87
C ALA A 56 15.19 -7.18 10.01
N ALA A 57 14.07 -7.53 9.38
CA ALA A 57 13.53 -8.90 9.41
C ALA A 57 14.43 -9.87 8.63
N VAL A 58 14.98 -9.44 7.49
CA VAL A 58 15.95 -10.23 6.72
C VAL A 58 17.24 -10.46 7.53
N LEU A 59 17.71 -9.43 8.23
CA LEU A 59 18.91 -9.51 9.06
C LEU A 59 18.70 -10.43 10.27
N ALA A 60 17.57 -10.33 10.96
CA ALA A 60 17.25 -11.20 12.09
C ALA A 60 17.30 -12.70 11.72
N LEU A 61 16.68 -13.08 10.60
CA LEU A 61 16.76 -14.46 10.10
C LEU A 61 18.19 -14.88 9.73
N ALA A 62 18.99 -13.95 9.21
CA ALA A 62 20.39 -14.22 8.91
C ALA A 62 21.22 -14.42 10.19
N ASP A 63 20.92 -13.67 11.25
CA ASP A 63 21.57 -13.77 12.56
C ASP A 63 21.19 -15.08 13.29
N GLU A 64 20.02 -15.65 12.99
CA GLU A 64 19.63 -17.01 13.39
C GLU A 64 20.38 -18.12 12.62
N GLY A 65 21.28 -17.75 11.71
CA GLY A 65 22.14 -18.67 10.96
C GLY A 65 21.68 -18.96 9.53
N MET A 66 20.60 -18.33 9.06
CA MET A 66 20.17 -18.46 7.67
C MET A 66 21.12 -17.69 6.73
N ARG A 67 21.33 -18.20 5.51
CA ARG A 67 22.06 -17.41 4.50
C ARG A 67 21.22 -16.17 4.16
N LEU A 68 21.85 -15.00 4.08
CA LEU A 68 21.18 -13.72 3.80
C LEU A 68 20.26 -13.76 2.56
N LYS A 69 20.66 -14.49 1.53
CA LYS A 69 19.87 -14.67 0.30
C LYS A 69 18.59 -15.50 0.52
N ASP A 70 18.67 -16.50 1.39
CA ASP A 70 17.55 -17.38 1.73
C ASP A 70 16.61 -16.65 2.71
N ALA A 71 17.16 -15.89 3.65
CA ALA A 71 16.40 -14.98 4.52
C ALA A 71 15.60 -13.93 3.71
N ALA A 72 16.23 -13.32 2.69
CA ALA A 72 15.54 -12.41 1.79
C ALA A 72 14.45 -13.10 0.96
N ALA A 73 14.59 -14.40 0.66
CA ALA A 73 13.58 -15.18 -0.05
C ALA A 73 12.37 -15.49 0.85
N GLU A 74 12.62 -15.81 2.13
CA GLU A 74 11.58 -16.05 3.13
C GLU A 74 10.73 -14.79 3.35
N VAL A 75 11.38 -13.63 3.56
CA VAL A 75 10.67 -12.36 3.72
C VAL A 75 9.95 -11.95 2.43
N ALA A 76 10.50 -12.24 1.26
CA ALA A 76 9.82 -12.01 -0.02
C ALA A 76 8.52 -12.80 -0.13
N ALA A 77 8.53 -14.07 0.31
CA ALA A 77 7.35 -14.92 0.29
C ALA A 77 6.26 -14.37 1.24
N ALA A 78 6.63 -13.86 2.40
CA ALA A 78 5.69 -13.30 3.38
C ALA A 78 5.12 -11.92 2.98
N THR A 79 5.90 -11.09 2.29
CA THR A 79 5.56 -9.68 2.00
C THR A 79 5.10 -9.43 0.56
N GLY A 80 5.32 -10.39 -0.34
CA GLY A 80 5.12 -10.21 -1.78
C GLY A 80 6.15 -9.29 -2.44
N LEU A 81 7.19 -8.88 -1.72
CA LEU A 81 8.26 -8.05 -2.26
C LEU A 81 9.26 -8.85 -3.08
N ARG A 82 9.98 -8.14 -3.97
CA ARG A 82 11.04 -8.76 -4.75
C ARG A 82 12.19 -9.13 -3.83
N ARG A 83 12.55 -10.42 -3.80
CA ARG A 83 13.71 -10.94 -3.08
C ARG A 83 14.98 -10.11 -3.28
N ASN A 84 15.26 -9.69 -4.52
CA ASN A 84 16.47 -8.93 -4.81
C ASN A 84 16.47 -7.54 -4.16
N ASP A 85 15.29 -6.92 -4.02
CA ASP A 85 15.17 -5.59 -3.40
C ASP A 85 15.34 -5.71 -1.88
N LEU A 86 14.74 -6.74 -1.28
CA LEU A 86 14.92 -7.08 0.15
C LEU A 86 16.39 -7.43 0.48
N TYR A 87 17.05 -8.21 -0.38
CA TYR A 87 18.46 -8.54 -0.21
C TYR A 87 19.35 -7.28 -0.25
N ARG A 88 19.11 -6.38 -1.22
CA ARG A 88 19.85 -5.11 -1.33
C ARG A 88 19.60 -4.20 -0.14
N ALA A 89 18.34 -4.10 0.31
CA ALA A 89 17.99 -3.33 1.49
C ALA A 89 18.71 -3.84 2.75
N ALA A 90 18.70 -5.16 2.97
CA ALA A 90 19.41 -5.77 4.09
C ALA A 90 20.93 -5.58 4.01
N LEU A 91 21.51 -5.67 2.81
CA LEU A 91 22.95 -5.44 2.60
C LEU A 91 23.32 -3.98 2.89
N ALA A 92 22.54 -3.02 2.40
CA ALA A 92 22.76 -1.60 2.65
C ALA A 92 22.60 -1.21 4.13
N SER A 93 21.82 -1.97 4.91
CA SER A 93 21.67 -1.78 6.35
C SER A 93 22.80 -2.39 7.20
N ARG A 94 23.77 -3.09 6.59
CA ARG A 94 24.98 -3.60 7.28
C ARG A 94 26.20 -2.68 7.13
N GLU A 95 26.16 -1.76 6.17
CA GLU A 95 27.18 -0.74 5.93
C GLU A 95 26.97 0.47 6.84
#